data_AF-A0A845ZC72-F1
#
_entry.id   AF-A0A845ZC72-F1
#
_cell.length_a   1.000
_cell.length_b   1.000
_cell.length_c   1.000
_cell.angle_alpha   90.00
_cell.angle_beta   90.00
_cell.angle_gamma   90.00
#
_symmetry.space_group_name_H-M   'P 1'
#
loop_
_entity.id
_entity.type
_entity.pdbx_description
1 polymer ?
#
loop_
_entity_poly.entity_id
_entity_poly.type
_entity_poly.pdbx_seq_one_letter_code
_entity_poly.pdbx_strand_id
1 'polypeptide(L)'
;MNATEFARNLTNIVSSIQWQPHGENLPNEQWLILVYRYFTEVNKRSLPVDELKKISLVPGNDSQLYQGGLIKTPLLLGDNIDEKIIAAIKYFGVTLVEASAELEEAIFKFVEKHPEVLIWKITAPDVLDSLYAIFETQGLPIYHQKHYTNLLNFLADSTWLTGDKKYNPERKEKLRQLPIYLTVADEIVSLDEENVYLPGEGYQPPEIVENFRL
;
A
#
# COMPACT_ATOMS: atom_id res chain seq x y z
N MET A 1 12.80 -30.62 -10.69
CA MET A 1 12.64 -29.20 -11.04
C MET A 1 12.95 -28.40 -9.80
N ASN A 2 13.96 -27.53 -9.84
CA ASN A 2 14.27 -26.64 -8.72
C ASN A 2 13.31 -25.43 -8.67
N ALA A 3 13.27 -24.70 -7.56
CA ALA A 3 12.33 -23.59 -7.39
C ALA A 3 12.49 -22.49 -8.45
N THR A 4 13.72 -22.20 -8.87
CA THR A 4 14.04 -21.22 -9.90
C THR A 4 13.49 -21.63 -11.28
N GLU A 5 13.70 -22.88 -11.68
CA GLU A 5 13.12 -23.44 -12.92
C GLU A 5 11.60 -23.40 -12.89
N PHE A 6 11.00 -23.75 -11.73
CA PHE A 6 9.55 -23.68 -11.57
C PHE A 6 9.06 -22.24 -11.76
N ALA A 7 9.66 -21.26 -11.07
CA ALA A 7 9.32 -19.85 -11.22
C ALA A 7 9.45 -19.37 -12.67
N ARG A 8 10.53 -19.74 -13.38
CA ARG A 8 10.68 -19.39 -14.81
C ARG A 8 9.61 -20.01 -15.70
N ASN A 9 9.08 -21.18 -15.36
CA ASN A 9 8.00 -21.78 -16.12
C ASN A 9 6.65 -21.07 -15.89
N LEU A 10 6.44 -20.43 -14.73
CA LEU A 10 5.21 -19.69 -14.44
C LEU A 10 5.03 -18.44 -15.31
N THR A 11 6.10 -17.81 -15.82
CA THR A 11 5.99 -16.65 -16.71
C THR A 11 5.28 -16.98 -18.02
N ASN A 12 5.29 -18.25 -18.43
CA ASN A 12 4.58 -18.70 -19.64
C ASN A 12 3.09 -18.96 -19.38
N ILE A 13 2.68 -19.02 -18.10
CA ILE A 13 1.30 -19.31 -17.68
C ILE A 13 0.57 -18.01 -17.35
N VAL A 14 1.23 -17.11 -16.62
CA VAL A 14 0.66 -15.81 -16.24
C VAL A 14 0.86 -14.82 -17.39
N SER A 15 -0.06 -14.82 -18.34
CA SER A 15 -0.03 -13.95 -19.53
C SER A 15 -0.95 -12.75 -19.45
N SER A 16 -1.91 -12.74 -18.52
CA SER A 16 -2.90 -11.68 -18.34
C SER A 16 -2.85 -11.10 -16.94
N ILE A 17 -3.03 -9.78 -16.85
CA ILE A 17 -3.25 -9.06 -15.60
C ILE A 17 -4.70 -9.14 -15.14
N GLN A 18 -5.66 -9.33 -16.05
CA GLN A 18 -7.06 -9.52 -15.68
C GLN A 18 -7.24 -10.93 -15.11
N TRP A 19 -7.74 -11.00 -13.87
CA TRP A 19 -7.83 -12.24 -13.11
C TRP A 19 -9.26 -12.76 -13.04
N GLN A 20 -9.43 -14.04 -13.33
CA GLN A 20 -10.71 -14.73 -13.23
C GLN A 20 -10.56 -15.85 -12.19
N PRO A 21 -10.86 -15.59 -10.91
CA PRO A 21 -10.60 -16.54 -9.82
C PRO A 21 -11.33 -17.88 -10.02
N HIS A 22 -12.54 -17.83 -10.59
CA HIS A 22 -13.38 -19.00 -10.88
C HIS A 22 -13.32 -19.44 -12.36
N GLY A 23 -12.37 -18.91 -13.13
CA GLY A 23 -12.19 -19.28 -14.54
C GLY A 23 -11.59 -20.68 -14.72
N GLU A 24 -11.88 -21.30 -15.87
CA GLU A 24 -11.29 -22.60 -16.24
C GLU A 24 -9.82 -22.46 -16.68
N ASN A 25 -9.41 -21.26 -17.09
CA ASN A 25 -8.06 -20.97 -17.55
C ASN A 25 -7.15 -20.53 -16.40
N LEU A 26 -5.87 -20.86 -16.52
CA LEU A 26 -4.83 -20.37 -15.61
C LEU A 26 -4.42 -18.93 -15.96
N PRO A 27 -4.05 -18.11 -14.96
CA PRO A 27 -4.09 -18.38 -13.53
C PRO A 27 -5.51 -18.23 -12.93
N ASN A 28 -5.98 -19.26 -12.22
CA ASN A 28 -7.21 -19.20 -11.40
C ASN A 28 -6.87 -19.38 -9.90
N GLU A 29 -7.87 -19.29 -9.04
CA GLU A 29 -7.67 -19.29 -7.59
C GLU A 29 -7.01 -20.58 -7.07
N GLN A 30 -7.52 -21.74 -7.48
CA GLN A 30 -6.99 -23.04 -7.06
C GLN A 30 -5.52 -23.21 -7.46
N TRP A 31 -5.14 -22.73 -8.64
CA TRP A 31 -3.76 -22.72 -9.07
C TRP A 31 -2.88 -21.78 -8.22
N LEU A 32 -3.36 -20.57 -7.92
CA LEU A 32 -2.61 -19.64 -7.07
C LEU A 32 -2.39 -20.20 -5.66
N ILE A 33 -3.39 -20.86 -5.08
CA ILE A 33 -3.26 -21.55 -3.78
C ILE A 33 -2.10 -22.55 -3.81
N LEU A 34 -2.02 -23.37 -4.86
CA LEU A 34 -0.93 -24.34 -5.01
C LEU A 34 0.44 -23.67 -5.20
N VAL A 35 0.50 -22.58 -5.95
CA VAL A 35 1.74 -21.80 -6.16
C VAL A 35 2.24 -21.22 -4.83
N TYR A 36 1.37 -20.59 -4.04
CA TYR A 36 1.75 -20.04 -2.73
C TYR A 36 2.16 -21.14 -1.75
N ARG A 37 1.42 -22.26 -1.69
CA ARG A 37 1.80 -23.42 -0.86
C ARG A 37 3.17 -23.96 -1.25
N TYR A 38 3.46 -24.11 -2.56
CA TYR A 38 4.77 -24.56 -3.03
C TYR A 38 5.90 -23.65 -2.55
N PHE A 39 5.80 -22.34 -2.78
CA PHE A 39 6.88 -21.41 -2.39
C PHE A 39 6.99 -21.18 -0.88
N THR A 40 5.93 -21.46 -0.12
CA THR A 40 5.97 -21.49 1.35
C THR A 40 6.91 -22.59 1.86
N GLU A 41 6.90 -23.77 1.21
CA GLU A 41 7.79 -24.89 1.58
C GLU A 41 9.24 -24.70 1.10
N VAL A 42 9.48 -23.78 0.16
CA VAL A 42 10.85 -23.47 -0.28
C VAL A 42 11.61 -22.74 0.81
N ASN A 43 12.83 -23.20 1.10
CA ASN A 43 13.71 -22.53 2.06
C ASN A 43 14.01 -21.07 1.66
N LYS A 44 14.05 -20.16 2.64
CA LYS A 44 14.30 -18.72 2.42
C LYS A 44 15.54 -18.42 1.56
N ARG A 45 16.63 -19.18 1.74
CA ARG A 45 17.88 -19.01 0.95
C ARG A 45 17.77 -19.47 -0.50
N SER A 46 16.76 -20.26 -0.82
CA SER A 46 16.55 -20.87 -2.14
C SER A 46 15.30 -20.32 -2.83
N LEU A 47 14.62 -19.34 -2.22
CA LEU A 47 13.47 -18.69 -2.82
C LEU A 47 13.93 -17.85 -4.02
N PRO A 48 13.38 -18.07 -5.23
CA PRO A 48 13.80 -17.38 -6.45
C PRO A 48 13.12 -16.01 -6.54
N VAL A 49 13.50 -15.08 -5.65
CA VAL A 49 12.85 -13.78 -5.48
C VAL A 49 12.81 -12.98 -6.79
N ASP A 50 13.94 -12.93 -7.51
CA ASP A 50 14.06 -12.15 -8.74
C ASP A 50 13.17 -12.69 -9.87
N GLU A 51 13.00 -14.01 -9.96
CA GLU A 51 12.04 -14.62 -10.87
C GLU A 51 10.61 -14.33 -10.44
N LEU A 52 10.29 -14.44 -9.15
CA LEU A 52 8.92 -14.23 -8.64
C LEU A 52 8.43 -12.80 -8.81
N LYS A 53 9.30 -11.80 -8.65
CA LYS A 53 8.97 -10.38 -8.88
C LYS A 53 8.55 -10.07 -10.32
N LYS A 54 8.86 -10.96 -11.28
CA LYS A 54 8.49 -10.78 -12.69
C LYS A 54 7.08 -11.30 -12.99
N ILE A 55 6.45 -12.01 -12.06
CA ILE A 55 5.21 -12.74 -12.30
C ILE A 55 4.08 -12.07 -11.52
N SER A 56 2.95 -11.83 -12.20
CA SER A 56 1.75 -11.32 -11.55
C SER A 56 1.05 -12.42 -10.76
N LEU A 57 1.34 -12.49 -9.46
CA LEU A 57 0.79 -13.51 -8.55
C LEU A 57 -0.10 -12.94 -7.45
N VAL A 58 -0.03 -11.63 -7.20
CA VAL A 58 -0.69 -10.99 -6.06
C VAL A 58 -2.08 -10.53 -6.48
N PRO A 59 -3.17 -11.12 -5.96
CA PRO A 59 -4.52 -10.71 -6.34
C PRO A 59 -4.86 -9.36 -5.71
N GLY A 60 -5.42 -8.45 -6.51
CA GLY A 60 -5.95 -7.17 -6.06
C GLY A 60 -7.47 -7.15 -5.98
N ASN A 61 -8.00 -6.24 -5.17
CA ASN A 61 -9.43 -5.97 -4.99
C ASN A 61 -10.13 -5.32 -6.20
N ASP A 62 -9.46 -5.27 -7.34
CA ASP A 62 -9.90 -4.72 -8.61
C ASP A 62 -9.95 -5.79 -9.71
N SER A 63 -9.92 -7.07 -9.33
CA SER A 63 -9.89 -8.23 -10.23
C SER A 63 -8.65 -8.29 -11.12
N GLN A 64 -7.53 -7.73 -10.67
CA GLN A 64 -6.24 -7.84 -11.34
C GLN A 64 -5.20 -8.64 -10.54
N LEU A 65 -4.26 -9.27 -11.24
CA LEU A 65 -3.04 -9.82 -10.66
C LEU A 65 -1.87 -8.87 -10.84
N TYR A 66 -1.12 -8.70 -9.76
CA TYR A 66 0.01 -7.79 -9.66
C TYR A 66 1.31 -8.54 -9.41
N GLN A 67 2.39 -7.96 -9.94
CA GLN A 67 3.74 -8.35 -9.58
C GLN A 67 4.01 -8.01 -8.11
N GLY A 68 4.70 -8.91 -7.42
CA GLY A 68 5.19 -8.66 -6.06
C GLY A 68 6.44 -7.78 -6.07
N GLY A 69 6.70 -7.12 -4.94
CA GLY A 69 7.94 -6.37 -4.73
C GLY A 69 7.98 -4.99 -5.39
N LEU A 70 6.82 -4.44 -5.80
CA LEU A 70 6.68 -3.12 -6.41
C LEU A 70 5.80 -2.19 -5.56
N ILE A 71 5.93 -0.89 -5.76
CA ILE A 71 5.10 0.14 -5.07
C ILE A 71 3.59 -0.07 -5.27
N LYS A 72 3.22 -0.61 -6.43
CA LYS A 72 1.83 -0.93 -6.83
C LYS A 72 1.37 -2.32 -6.40
N THR A 73 2.22 -3.09 -5.71
CA THR A 73 1.82 -4.41 -5.23
C THR A 73 0.70 -4.24 -4.20
N PRO A 74 -0.43 -4.96 -4.34
CA PRO A 74 -1.52 -4.90 -3.38
C PRO A 74 -1.04 -5.19 -1.96
N LEU A 75 -1.49 -4.38 -1.00
CA LEU A 75 -1.14 -4.55 0.40
C LEU A 75 -2.00 -5.65 1.03
N LEU A 76 -1.35 -6.56 1.76
CA LEU A 76 -2.04 -7.61 2.50
C LEU A 76 -2.66 -7.05 3.78
N LEU A 77 -3.92 -7.38 4.05
CA LEU A 77 -4.56 -7.06 5.31
C LEU A 77 -3.76 -7.70 6.47
N GLY A 78 -3.36 -6.87 7.43
CA GLY A 78 -2.83 -7.35 8.70
C GLY A 78 -3.96 -7.77 9.64
N ASP A 79 -3.59 -8.31 10.79
CA ASP A 79 -4.56 -8.66 11.83
C ASP A 79 -5.21 -7.39 12.41
N ASN A 80 -6.52 -7.45 12.65
CA ASN A 80 -7.28 -6.43 13.38
C ASN A 80 -7.28 -5.00 12.80
N ILE A 81 -7.23 -4.84 11.47
CA ILE A 81 -7.43 -3.52 10.85
C ILE A 81 -8.93 -3.20 10.79
N ASP A 82 -9.33 -2.04 11.33
CA ASP A 82 -10.71 -1.57 11.32
C ASP A 82 -11.21 -1.39 9.87
N GLU A 83 -12.42 -1.87 9.58
CA GLU A 83 -13.09 -1.74 8.27
C GLU A 83 -13.14 -0.29 7.77
N LYS A 84 -13.21 0.69 8.68
CA LYS A 84 -13.18 2.12 8.36
C LYS A 84 -11.84 2.57 7.78
N ILE A 85 -10.74 1.98 8.23
CA ILE A 85 -9.40 2.22 7.71
C ILE A 85 -9.27 1.55 6.34
N ILE A 86 -9.72 0.30 6.21
CA ILE A 86 -9.74 -0.43 4.92
C ILE A 86 -10.52 0.38 3.87
N ALA A 87 -11.71 0.86 4.21
CA ALA A 87 -12.55 1.67 3.34
C ALA A 87 -11.88 3.01 2.97
N ALA A 88 -11.15 3.64 3.90
CA ALA A 88 -10.37 4.84 3.59
C ALA A 88 -9.21 4.53 2.64
N ILE A 89 -8.41 3.50 2.89
CA ILE A 89 -7.29 3.10 2.03
C ILE A 89 -7.79 2.79 0.60
N LYS A 90 -8.87 2.01 0.46
CA LYS A 90 -9.50 1.73 -0.85
C LYS A 90 -10.03 3.01 -1.52
N TYR A 91 -10.61 3.95 -0.76
CA TYR A 91 -11.11 5.24 -1.30
C TYR A 91 -10.00 6.07 -1.97
N PHE A 92 -8.81 6.05 -1.40
CA PHE A 92 -7.64 6.73 -1.97
C PHE A 92 -6.98 5.96 -3.13
N GLY A 93 -7.56 4.83 -3.56
CA GLY A 93 -7.09 4.07 -4.71
C GLY A 93 -5.94 3.11 -4.41
N VAL A 94 -5.58 2.90 -3.15
CA VAL A 94 -4.56 1.90 -2.77
C VAL A 94 -5.17 0.51 -2.93
N THR A 95 -4.58 -0.30 -3.80
CA THR A 95 -5.02 -1.68 -4.02
C THR A 95 -4.68 -2.56 -2.83
N LEU A 96 -5.64 -3.36 -2.40
CA LEU A 96 -5.50 -4.33 -1.32
C LEU A 96 -5.59 -5.74 -1.85
N VAL A 97 -4.93 -6.68 -1.18
CA VAL A 97 -5.13 -8.10 -1.44
C VAL A 97 -6.58 -8.44 -1.13
N GLU A 98 -7.25 -9.09 -2.07
CA GLU A 98 -8.62 -9.60 -1.92
C GLU A 98 -8.70 -10.97 -2.60
N ALA A 99 -9.04 -11.99 -1.81
CA ALA A 99 -9.18 -13.34 -2.30
C ALA A 99 -10.15 -14.13 -1.40
N SER A 100 -10.48 -15.37 -1.77
CA SER A 100 -11.16 -16.26 -0.83
C SER A 100 -10.30 -16.52 0.41
N ALA A 101 -10.94 -16.89 1.52
CA ALA A 101 -10.26 -17.19 2.78
C ALA A 101 -9.14 -18.24 2.64
N GLU A 102 -9.30 -19.24 1.76
CA GLU A 102 -8.26 -20.25 1.54
C GLU A 102 -7.01 -19.68 0.84
N LEU A 103 -7.20 -18.82 -0.16
CA LEU A 103 -6.09 -18.17 -0.86
C LEU A 103 -5.44 -17.10 0.02
N GLU A 104 -6.21 -16.32 0.77
CA GLU A 104 -5.67 -15.38 1.76
C GLU A 104 -4.81 -16.10 2.81
N GLU A 105 -5.26 -17.24 3.34
CA GLU A 105 -4.48 -18.05 4.28
C GLU A 105 -3.16 -18.54 3.65
N ALA A 106 -3.18 -18.98 2.39
CA ALA A 106 -1.97 -19.41 1.68
C ALA A 106 -0.99 -18.25 1.46
N ILE A 107 -1.49 -17.06 1.10
CA ILE A 107 -0.69 -15.84 0.96
C ILE A 107 -0.10 -15.43 2.32
N PHE A 108 -0.89 -15.47 3.38
CA PHE A 108 -0.45 -15.11 4.73
C PHE A 108 0.69 -16.00 5.19
N LYS A 109 0.55 -17.33 5.06
CA LYS A 109 1.62 -18.29 5.39
C LYS A 109 2.90 -18.05 4.59
N PHE A 110 2.76 -17.73 3.31
CA PHE A 110 3.91 -17.35 2.47
C PHE A 110 4.61 -16.09 3.00
N VAL A 111 3.85 -15.05 3.34
CA VAL A 111 4.39 -13.78 3.86
C VAL A 111 5.03 -13.97 5.24
N GLU A 112 4.46 -14.79 6.12
CA GLU A 112 5.07 -15.10 7.42
C GLU A 112 6.40 -15.86 7.27
N LYS A 113 6.47 -16.80 6.32
CA LYS A 113 7.70 -17.55 6.05
C LYS A 113 8.77 -16.69 5.38
N HIS A 114 8.35 -15.80 4.47
CA HIS A 114 9.20 -14.97 3.63
C HIS A 114 8.81 -13.49 3.75
N PRO A 115 9.02 -12.87 4.93
CA PRO A 115 8.56 -11.52 5.20
C PRO A 115 9.29 -10.49 4.34
N GLU A 116 8.55 -9.47 3.89
CA GLU A 116 9.08 -8.30 3.18
C GLU A 116 9.73 -8.61 1.82
N VAL A 117 9.42 -9.77 1.22
CA VAL A 117 10.03 -10.20 -0.05
C VAL A 117 9.20 -9.80 -1.27
N LEU A 118 7.91 -10.17 -1.28
CA LEU A 118 7.01 -9.94 -2.42
C LEU A 118 5.77 -9.13 -2.07
N ILE A 119 5.20 -9.33 -0.88
CA ILE A 119 3.93 -8.73 -0.47
C ILE A 119 4.15 -8.11 0.91
N TRP A 120 3.71 -6.87 1.06
CA TRP A 120 3.79 -6.13 2.31
C TRP A 120 2.43 -6.15 3.01
N LYS A 121 2.45 -6.25 4.33
CA LYS A 121 1.25 -6.03 5.15
C LYS A 121 0.96 -4.53 5.20
N ILE A 122 -0.29 -4.16 5.43
CA ILE A 122 -0.67 -2.76 5.67
C ILE A 122 0.10 -2.22 6.88
N THR A 123 0.89 -1.17 6.63
CA THR A 123 1.44 -0.27 7.64
C THR A 123 1.22 1.17 7.18
N ALA A 124 1.23 2.14 8.08
CA ALA A 124 1.09 3.53 7.67
C ALA A 124 2.19 4.00 6.68
N PRO A 125 3.48 3.64 6.88
CA PRO A 125 4.50 3.94 5.88
C PRO A 125 4.27 3.30 4.50
N ASP A 126 3.81 2.05 4.45
CA ASP A 126 3.59 1.36 3.17
C ASP A 126 2.34 1.92 2.46
N VAL A 127 1.29 2.28 3.21
CA VAL A 127 0.13 3.02 2.68
C VAL A 127 0.55 4.39 2.16
N LEU A 128 1.37 5.14 2.91
CA LEU A 128 1.88 6.44 2.47
C LEU A 128 2.64 6.34 1.15
N ASP A 129 3.52 5.35 1.02
CA ASP A 129 4.28 5.13 -0.21
C ASP A 129 3.36 4.84 -1.41
N SER A 130 2.30 4.05 -1.23
CA SER A 130 1.27 3.85 -2.26
C SER A 130 0.49 5.13 -2.57
N LEU A 131 0.08 5.89 -1.55
CA LEU A 131 -0.64 7.16 -1.71
C LEU A 131 0.18 8.19 -2.49
N TYR A 132 1.47 8.29 -2.19
CA TYR A 132 2.37 9.21 -2.85
C TYR A 132 2.55 8.86 -4.33
N ALA A 133 2.69 7.57 -4.65
CA ALA A 133 2.73 7.13 -6.05
C ALA A 133 1.42 7.42 -6.81
N ILE A 134 0.27 7.26 -6.16
CA ILE A 134 -1.05 7.61 -6.73
C ILE A 134 -1.14 9.12 -6.98
N PHE A 135 -0.72 9.92 -6.00
CA PHE A 135 -0.68 11.37 -6.10
C PHE A 135 0.15 11.84 -7.30
N GLU A 136 1.37 11.32 -7.46
CA GLU A 136 2.27 11.70 -8.57
C GLU A 136 1.75 11.29 -9.95
N THR A 137 0.93 10.23 -10.03
CA THR A 137 0.51 9.66 -11.33
C THR A 137 -0.86 10.15 -11.79
N GLN A 138 -1.81 10.35 -10.88
CA GLN A 138 -3.20 10.64 -11.22
C GLN A 138 -3.88 11.64 -10.27
N GLY A 139 -3.20 12.08 -9.20
CA GLY A 139 -3.79 12.89 -8.14
C GLY A 139 -4.61 12.08 -7.13
N LEU A 140 -5.01 12.75 -6.04
CA LEU A 140 -5.82 12.17 -4.98
C LEU A 140 -7.32 12.38 -5.25
N PRO A 141 -8.21 11.54 -4.68
CA PRO A 141 -9.65 11.72 -4.84
C PRO A 141 -10.14 13.05 -4.26
N ILE A 142 -11.37 13.43 -4.61
CA ILE A 142 -12.05 14.59 -4.03
C ILE A 142 -12.16 14.41 -2.50
N TYR A 143 -12.17 15.51 -1.75
CA TYR A 143 -12.35 15.45 -0.31
C TYR A 143 -13.64 14.73 0.09
N HIS A 144 -13.50 13.75 0.99
CA HIS A 144 -14.62 13.13 1.69
C HIS A 144 -14.25 12.95 3.16
N GLN A 145 -14.85 13.78 4.02
CA GLN A 145 -14.52 13.92 5.44
C GLN A 145 -14.24 12.59 6.13
N LYS A 146 -15.17 11.63 6.04
CA LYS A 146 -15.02 10.32 6.71
C LYS A 146 -13.75 9.57 6.28
N HIS A 147 -13.43 9.57 4.98
CA HIS A 147 -12.29 8.81 4.47
C HIS A 147 -10.97 9.51 4.79
N TYR A 148 -10.93 10.83 4.64
CA TYR A 148 -9.76 11.64 5.01
C TYR A 148 -9.44 11.55 6.51
N THR A 149 -10.44 11.71 7.38
CA THR A 149 -10.25 11.60 8.84
C THR A 149 -9.73 10.23 9.24
N ASN A 150 -10.31 9.14 8.71
CA ASN A 150 -9.87 7.79 9.05
C ASN A 150 -8.44 7.52 8.55
N LEU A 151 -8.11 7.98 7.33
CA LEU A 151 -6.76 7.83 6.79
C LEU A 151 -5.75 8.61 7.62
N LEU A 152 -6.02 9.90 7.90
CA LEU A 152 -5.12 10.74 8.70
C LEU A 152 -4.89 10.17 10.09
N ASN A 153 -5.96 9.72 10.78
CA ASN A 153 -5.83 9.08 12.08
C ASN A 153 -4.95 7.83 12.02
N PHE A 154 -5.10 7.00 10.98
CA PHE A 154 -4.27 5.83 10.77
C PHE A 154 -2.80 6.21 10.51
N LEU A 155 -2.54 7.21 9.66
CA LEU A 155 -1.20 7.69 9.35
C LEU A 155 -0.51 8.36 10.54
N ALA A 156 -1.28 9.00 11.42
CA ALA A 156 -0.82 9.72 12.60
C ALA A 156 -0.73 8.86 13.88
N ASP A 157 -1.09 7.58 13.82
CA ASP A 157 -1.07 6.71 14.98
C ASP A 157 0.35 6.63 15.57
N SER A 158 0.44 6.79 16.90
CA SER A 158 1.71 6.82 17.64
C SER A 158 2.54 5.54 17.49
N THR A 159 1.91 4.41 17.16
CA THR A 159 2.59 3.14 16.88
C THR A 159 3.59 3.25 15.73
N TRP A 160 3.38 4.18 14.78
CA TRP A 160 4.27 4.42 13.63
C TRP A 160 5.40 5.42 13.90
N LEU A 161 5.47 5.99 15.10
CA LEU A 161 6.56 6.91 15.48
C LEU A 161 7.80 6.16 16.00
N THR A 162 7.64 4.90 16.39
CA THR A 162 8.70 4.07 17.00
C THR A 162 8.71 2.65 16.40
N GLY A 163 9.73 1.85 16.70
CA GLY A 163 9.85 0.48 16.17
C GLY A 163 10.39 0.36 14.74
N ASP A 164 10.34 -0.86 14.20
CA ASP A 164 10.97 -1.25 12.92
C ASP A 164 10.23 -0.74 11.69
N LYS A 165 8.96 -0.36 11.85
CA LYS A 165 8.07 0.18 10.80
C LYS A 165 7.75 1.66 11.03
N LYS A 166 8.68 2.41 11.63
CA LYS A 166 8.51 3.85 11.82
C LYS A 166 8.76 4.64 10.53
N TYR A 167 8.25 5.87 10.49
CA TYR A 167 8.61 6.81 9.43
C TYR A 167 10.10 7.14 9.43
N ASN A 168 10.74 7.01 8.27
CA ASN A 168 12.08 7.54 8.00
C ASN A 168 11.98 9.02 7.52
N PRO A 169 13.10 9.77 7.43
CA PRO A 169 13.07 11.18 7.02
C PRO A 169 12.43 11.41 5.65
N GLU A 170 12.68 10.54 4.66
CA GLU A 170 12.10 10.64 3.31
C GLU A 170 10.58 10.52 3.34
N ARG A 171 10.04 9.54 4.08
CA ARG A 171 8.60 9.34 4.23
C ARG A 171 7.95 10.47 5.01
N LYS A 172 8.64 11.06 5.99
CA LYS A 172 8.13 12.29 6.65
C LYS A 172 7.98 13.43 5.66
N GLU A 173 8.92 13.58 4.74
CA GLU A 173 8.85 14.61 3.70
C GLU A 173 7.70 14.34 2.72
N LYS A 174 7.55 13.10 2.22
CA LYS A 174 6.39 12.70 1.40
C LYS A 174 5.06 13.01 2.09
N LEU A 175 4.95 12.73 3.38
CA LEU A 175 3.74 12.98 4.17
C LEU A 175 3.41 14.48 4.24
N ARG A 176 4.42 15.37 4.21
CA ARG A 176 4.22 16.82 4.15
C ARG A 176 3.73 17.28 2.78
N GLN A 177 4.19 16.63 1.71
CA GLN A 177 3.87 17.00 0.32
C GLN A 177 2.49 16.55 -0.14
N LEU A 178 1.81 15.67 0.61
CA LEU A 178 0.49 15.18 0.23
C LEU A 178 -0.63 16.19 0.54
N PRO A 179 -1.53 16.47 -0.42
CA PRO A 179 -2.68 17.33 -0.20
C PRO A 179 -3.79 16.54 0.48
N ILE A 180 -3.60 16.25 1.77
CA ILE A 180 -4.50 15.46 2.61
C ILE A 180 -4.96 16.20 3.87
N TYR A 181 -4.49 17.43 4.09
CA TYR A 181 -4.77 18.20 5.30
C TYR A 181 -5.86 19.24 5.04
N LEU A 182 -6.85 19.28 5.93
CA LEU A 182 -7.94 20.26 5.86
C LEU A 182 -7.56 21.52 6.65
N THR A 183 -7.68 22.69 6.04
CA THR A 183 -7.50 23.99 6.70
C THR A 183 -8.77 24.43 7.44
N VAL A 184 -8.67 25.51 8.22
CA VAL A 184 -9.84 26.15 8.84
C VAL A 184 -10.81 26.79 7.84
N ALA A 185 -10.38 26.96 6.59
CA ALA A 185 -11.20 27.46 5.49
C ALA A 185 -11.81 26.31 4.65
N ASP A 186 -11.73 25.07 5.16
CA ASP A 186 -12.18 23.84 4.47
C ASP A 186 -11.45 23.57 3.14
N GLU A 187 -10.23 24.09 2.98
CA GLU A 187 -9.37 23.83 1.83
C GLU A 187 -8.47 22.62 2.11
N ILE A 188 -8.22 21.80 1.08
CA ILE A 188 -7.27 20.69 1.16
C ILE A 188 -5.92 21.14 0.65
N VAL A 189 -4.90 21.03 1.50
CA VAL A 189 -3.55 21.52 1.26
C VAL A 189 -2.50 20.49 1.63
N SER A 190 -1.32 20.62 1.06
CA SER A 190 -0.07 20.03 1.54
C SER A 190 0.58 20.91 2.61
N LEU A 191 1.41 20.33 3.48
CA LEU A 191 2.11 21.05 4.56
C LEU A 191 3.40 21.75 4.13
N ASP A 192 3.82 21.57 2.89
CA ASP A 192 4.93 22.27 2.25
C ASP A 192 4.46 23.46 1.39
N GLU A 193 3.14 23.65 1.22
CA GLU A 193 2.58 24.81 0.54
C GLU A 193 2.88 26.11 1.29
N GLU A 194 3.08 27.19 0.52
CA GLU A 194 3.21 28.54 1.07
C GLU A 194 1.94 28.91 1.86
N ASN A 195 2.13 29.57 3.01
CA ASN A 195 1.06 30.00 3.92
C ASN A 195 0.30 28.88 4.66
N VAL A 196 0.78 27.63 4.62
CA VAL A 196 0.28 26.56 5.48
C VAL A 196 1.13 26.47 6.74
N TYR A 197 0.53 26.81 7.89
CA TYR A 197 1.22 26.86 9.17
C TYR A 197 0.72 25.78 10.13
N LEU A 198 1.63 24.95 10.62
CA LEU A 198 1.35 23.97 11.65
C LEU A 198 1.47 24.61 13.04
N PRO A 199 0.46 24.49 13.92
CA PRO A 199 0.59 24.88 15.31
C PRO A 199 1.48 23.85 16.04
N GLY A 200 2.79 24.04 15.96
CA GLY A 200 3.81 23.31 16.71
C GLY A 200 4.61 24.21 17.66
N GLU A 201 5.58 23.63 18.39
CA GLU A 201 6.51 24.43 19.18
C GLU A 201 7.34 25.33 18.25
N GLY A 202 7.20 26.64 18.43
CA GLY A 202 7.94 27.64 17.66
C GLY A 202 7.17 28.31 16.54
N TYR A 203 5.84 28.12 16.42
CA TYR A 203 5.04 29.02 15.58
C TYR A 203 5.13 30.45 16.12
N GLN A 204 5.89 31.29 15.42
CA GLN A 204 5.73 32.73 15.48
C GLN A 204 4.89 33.12 14.27
N PRO A 205 3.69 33.70 14.48
CA PRO A 205 2.92 34.24 13.37
C PRO A 205 3.79 35.23 12.59
N PRO A 206 3.65 35.30 11.25
CA PRO A 206 4.36 36.30 10.47
C PRO A 206 4.09 37.69 11.06
N GLU A 207 5.11 38.54 11.11
CA GLU A 207 4.90 39.94 11.48
C GLU A 207 3.88 40.51 10.50
N ILE A 208 2.72 40.89 11.03
CA ILE A 208 1.73 41.64 10.26
C ILE A 208 2.42 42.96 9.94
N VAL A 209 2.93 43.10 8.72
CA VAL A 209 3.36 44.39 8.21
C VAL A 209 2.07 45.19 8.02
N GLU A 210 1.74 46.02 9.01
CA GLU A 210 0.63 46.97 8.96
C GLU A 210 0.83 47.93 7.77
N ASN A 211 0.43 47.49 6.58
CA ASN A 211 0.24 48.34 5.41
C ASN A 211 -1.15 48.10 4.81
N PHE A 212 -2.13 47.78 5.65
CA PHE A 212 -3.53 48.05 5.32
C PHE A 212 -3.76 49.56 5.44
N ARG A 213 -3.45 50.29 4.38
CA ARG A 213 -4.00 51.64 4.19
C ARG A 213 -5.46 51.48 3.77
N LEU A 214 -6.37 51.76 4.71
CA LEU A 214 -7.74 52.17 4.40
C LEU A 214 -7.74 53.55 3.74
#